data_AF-A0A9P6KYC3-F1
#
_entry.id   AF-A0A9P6KYC3-F1
#
_cell.length_a   1.000
_cell.length_b   1.000
_cell.length_c   1.000
_cell.angle_alpha   90.00
_cell.angle_beta   90.00
_cell.angle_gamma   90.00
#
_symmetry.space_group_name_H-M   'P 1'
#
loop_
_entity.id
_entity.type
_entity.pdbx_description
1 polymer ?
#
loop_
_entity_poly.entity_id
_entity_poly.type
_entity_poly.pdbx_seq_one_letter_code
_entity_poly.pdbx_strand_id
1 'polypeptide(L)'
;MEETLFKLNSILQKPTLESFLNIFETEGYIRLNMVYIAPISLKHLRNKLESFDLLEMFFTANGLSFIFRTFRLNFFGNMNVVMKNKIFCIEINFDPTIDENCGIPIMGEIEQYLKSCDALFFMTYFVDIDREILQSSLSESVDFMYKRNMIRK
;
A
#
# COMPACT_ATOMS: atom_id res chain seq x y z
N MET A 1 18.19 4.94 5.07
CA MET A 1 16.72 5.01 4.93
C MET A 1 16.31 6.17 4.03
N GLU A 2 16.81 7.39 4.27
CA GLU A 2 16.51 8.57 3.43
C GLU A 2 16.88 8.38 1.95
N GLU A 3 18.07 7.86 1.64
CA GLU A 3 18.47 7.58 0.25
C GLU A 3 17.54 6.58 -0.45
N THR A 4 17.09 5.55 0.28
CA THR A 4 16.14 4.55 -0.22
C THR A 4 14.79 5.19 -0.53
N LEU A 5 14.28 6.03 0.38
CA LEU A 5 13.03 6.76 0.19
C LEU A 5 13.12 7.74 -0.99
N PHE A 6 14.26 8.44 -1.13
CA PHE A 6 14.50 9.32 -2.27
C PHE A 6 14.46 8.56 -3.60
N LYS A 7 15.13 7.40 -3.68
CA LYS A 7 15.08 6.53 -4.87
C LYS A 7 13.66 6.04 -5.15
N LEU A 8 12.93 5.58 -4.12
CA LEU A 8 11.54 5.12 -4.25
C LEU A 8 10.61 6.23 -4.78
N ASN A 9 10.70 7.42 -4.21
CA ASN A 9 9.86 8.54 -4.63
C ASN A 9 10.22 9.04 -6.03
N SER A 10 11.50 8.98 -6.39
CA SER A 10 11.96 9.31 -7.75
C SER A 10 11.35 8.38 -8.81
N ILE A 11 11.29 7.06 -8.53
CA ILE A 11 10.70 6.12 -9.49
C ILE A 11 9.17 6.21 -9.54
N LEU A 12 8.49 6.61 -8.45
CA LEU A 12 7.05 6.82 -8.44
C LEU A 12 6.62 8.01 -9.30
N GLN A 13 7.48 9.02 -9.43
CA GLN A 13 7.24 10.19 -10.29
C GLN A 13 7.35 9.86 -11.79
N LYS A 14 8.25 8.94 -12.17
CA LYS A 14 8.43 8.49 -13.56
C LYS A 14 8.56 6.96 -13.62
N PRO A 15 7.45 6.22 -13.44
CA PRO A 15 7.52 4.78 -13.28
C PRO A 15 7.75 4.05 -14.61
N THR A 16 8.94 3.47 -14.76
CA THR A 16 9.29 2.55 -15.85
C THR A 16 9.69 1.19 -15.29
N LEU A 17 9.49 0.13 -16.08
CA LEU A 17 9.89 -1.23 -15.67
C LEU A 17 11.39 -1.29 -15.33
N GLU A 18 12.23 -0.65 -16.14
CA GLU A 18 13.67 -0.57 -15.92
C GLU A 18 14.02 0.13 -14.60
N SER A 19 13.36 1.25 -14.29
CA SER A 19 13.55 1.96 -13.02
C SER A 19 13.22 1.08 -11.81
N PHE A 20 12.15 0.27 -11.87
CA PHE A 20 11.82 -0.68 -10.81
C PHE A 20 12.84 -1.83 -10.71
N LEU A 21 13.24 -2.44 -11.84
CA LEU A 21 14.26 -3.49 -11.88
C LEU A 21 15.63 -3.03 -11.39
N ASN A 22 15.92 -1.72 -11.47
CA ASN A 22 17.17 -1.15 -10.99
C ASN A 22 17.22 -1.00 -9.46
N ILE A 23 16.07 -0.85 -8.79
CA ILE A 23 16.04 -0.63 -7.33
C ILE A 23 15.48 -1.80 -6.53
N PHE A 24 14.70 -2.69 -7.15
CA PHE A 24 14.21 -3.92 -6.52
C PHE A 24 15.00 -5.14 -7.01
N GLU A 25 15.11 -6.14 -6.13
CA GLU A 25 15.46 -7.49 -6.55
C GLU A 25 14.38 -8.04 -7.50
N THR A 26 14.77 -8.97 -8.39
CA THR A 26 13.83 -9.57 -9.35
C THR A 26 12.65 -10.27 -8.66
N GLU A 27 12.90 -10.88 -7.50
CA GLU A 27 11.88 -11.53 -6.66
C GLU A 27 11.33 -10.59 -5.56
N GLY A 28 11.64 -9.31 -5.65
CA GLY A 28 11.25 -8.34 -4.63
C GLY A 28 9.75 -8.04 -4.65
N TYR A 29 9.21 -7.66 -3.50
CA TYR A 29 7.78 -7.41 -3.33
C TYR A 29 7.49 -6.22 -2.42
N ILE A 30 6.24 -5.76 -2.47
CA ILE A 30 5.70 -4.76 -1.55
C ILE A 30 4.50 -5.37 -0.84
N ARG A 31 4.51 -5.36 0.49
CA ARG A 31 3.41 -5.83 1.33
C ARG A 31 2.69 -4.64 1.93
N LEU A 32 1.41 -4.51 1.62
CA LEU A 32 0.49 -3.51 2.17
C LEU A 32 -0.50 -4.25 3.08
N ASN A 33 -0.26 -4.23 4.39
CA ASN A 33 -0.91 -5.10 5.37
C ASN A 33 -0.79 -6.59 4.96
N MET A 34 -1.88 -7.25 4.56
CA MET A 34 -1.86 -8.67 4.14
C MET A 34 -1.77 -8.86 2.62
N VAL A 35 -1.64 -7.76 1.85
CA VAL A 35 -1.64 -7.79 0.38
C VAL A 35 -0.21 -7.69 -0.15
N TYR A 36 0.20 -8.66 -0.97
CA TYR A 36 1.54 -8.72 -1.58
C TYR A 36 1.48 -8.33 -3.05
N ILE A 37 2.06 -7.19 -3.43
CA ILE A 37 2.10 -6.75 -4.83
C ILE A 37 3.52 -6.75 -5.38
N ALA A 38 3.63 -6.99 -6.69
CA ALA A 38 4.86 -6.71 -7.41
C ALA A 38 5.16 -5.19 -7.35
N PRO A 39 6.43 -4.77 -7.24
CA PRO A 39 6.77 -3.35 -7.14
C PRO A 39 6.21 -2.51 -8.31
N ILE A 40 6.24 -3.07 -9.53
CA ILE A 40 5.69 -2.42 -10.72
C ILE A 40 4.18 -2.16 -10.63
N SER A 41 3.44 -2.90 -9.80
CA SER A 41 2.01 -2.68 -9.59
C SER A 41 1.70 -1.31 -8.96
N LEU A 42 2.68 -0.66 -8.31
CA LEU A 42 2.52 0.72 -7.84
C LEU A 42 2.33 1.71 -8.97
N LYS A 43 2.94 1.47 -10.14
CA LYS A 43 2.72 2.28 -11.34
C LYS A 43 1.25 2.25 -11.74
N HIS A 44 0.72 1.03 -11.82
CA HIS A 44 -0.65 0.79 -12.26
C HIS A 44 -1.66 1.31 -11.23
N LEU A 45 -1.37 1.16 -9.93
CA LEU A 45 -2.14 1.77 -8.85
C LEU A 45 -2.15 3.31 -8.99
N ARG A 46 -1.00 3.93 -9.16
CA ARG A 46 -0.89 5.38 -9.38
C ARG A 46 -1.74 5.82 -10.57
N ASN A 47 -1.59 5.17 -11.73
CA ASN A 47 -2.35 5.51 -12.93
C ASN A 47 -3.87 5.39 -12.70
N LYS A 48 -4.34 4.39 -11.95
CA LYS A 48 -5.76 4.28 -11.60
C LYS A 48 -6.17 5.41 -10.66
N LEU A 49 -5.35 5.77 -9.67
CA LEU A 49 -5.68 6.86 -8.74
C LEU A 49 -5.64 8.25 -9.38
N GLU A 50 -4.83 8.44 -10.42
CA GLU A 50 -4.84 9.66 -11.24
C GLU A 50 -6.22 9.90 -11.89
N SER A 51 -6.99 8.85 -12.22
CA SER A 51 -8.39 9.01 -12.67
C SER A 51 -9.35 9.46 -11.56
N PHE A 52 -8.90 9.48 -10.31
CA PHE A 52 -9.62 9.99 -9.14
C PHE A 52 -8.99 11.28 -8.59
N ASP A 53 -8.34 12.08 -9.44
CA ASP A 53 -7.70 13.35 -9.07
C ASP A 53 -6.51 13.22 -8.09
N LEU A 54 -5.79 12.11 -8.12
CA LEU A 54 -4.50 11.99 -7.44
C LEU A 54 -3.50 12.99 -8.04
N LEU A 55 -2.91 13.82 -7.17
CA LEU A 55 -1.84 14.75 -7.52
C LEU A 55 -0.47 14.14 -7.24
N GLU A 56 -0.30 13.53 -6.06
CA GLU A 56 0.98 12.97 -5.63
C GLU A 56 0.82 11.66 -4.88
N MET A 57 1.77 10.75 -5.09
CA MET A 57 1.92 9.50 -4.36
C MET A 57 3.40 9.33 -4.00
N PHE A 58 3.70 9.14 -2.72
CA PHE A 58 5.07 9.05 -2.23
C PHE A 58 5.18 8.27 -0.92
N PHE A 59 6.30 7.58 -0.75
CA PHE A 59 6.69 6.96 0.51
C PHE A 59 7.18 8.00 1.50
N THR A 60 6.79 7.82 2.76
CA THR A 60 7.32 8.52 3.93
C THR A 60 8.11 7.54 4.80
N ALA A 61 8.72 8.01 5.87
CA ALA A 61 9.34 7.11 6.86
C ALA A 61 8.32 6.18 7.55
N ASN A 62 7.03 6.53 7.51
CA ASN A 62 5.95 5.83 8.23
C ASN A 62 5.00 5.07 7.31
N GLY A 63 5.27 5.01 5.99
CA GLY A 63 4.44 4.29 5.04
C GLY A 63 4.26 5.01 3.72
N LEU A 64 3.02 5.11 3.24
CA LEU A 64 2.71 5.60 1.90
C LEU A 64 1.62 6.67 1.97
N SER A 65 1.86 7.82 1.35
CA SER A 65 0.96 8.97 1.33
C SER A 65 0.43 9.24 -0.08
N PHE A 66 -0.82 9.66 -0.14
CA PHE A 66 -1.53 10.02 -1.36
C PHE A 66 -2.16 11.41 -1.16
N ILE A 67 -1.83 12.34 -2.04
CA ILE A 67 -2.43 13.67 -2.08
C ILE A 67 -3.37 13.71 -3.26
N PHE A 68 -4.66 13.81 -2.99
CA PHE A 68 -5.69 14.08 -3.98
C PHE A 68 -6.01 15.57 -4.00
N ARG A 69 -6.74 16.02 -5.02
CA ARG A 69 -7.14 17.43 -5.15
C ARG A 69 -7.92 17.95 -3.94
N THR A 70 -8.74 17.10 -3.31
CA THR A 70 -9.70 17.51 -2.27
C THR A 70 -9.41 16.93 -0.88
N PHE A 71 -8.55 15.91 -0.78
CA PHE A 71 -8.24 15.25 0.49
C PHE A 71 -6.87 14.58 0.45
N ARG A 72 -6.42 14.07 1.61
CA ARG A 72 -5.21 13.25 1.72
C ARG A 72 -5.58 11.90 2.32
N LEU A 73 -4.98 10.85 1.76
CA LEU A 73 -5.07 9.49 2.28
C LEU A 73 -3.67 9.06 2.68
N ASN A 74 -3.55 8.52 3.89
CA ASN A 74 -2.27 8.06 4.41
C ASN A 74 -2.39 6.61 4.87
N PHE A 75 -1.50 5.78 4.36
CA PHE A 75 -1.25 4.43 4.84
C PHE A 75 -0.07 4.52 5.80
N PHE A 76 -0.33 5.05 7.00
CA PHE A 76 0.68 5.23 8.03
C PHE A 76 0.66 4.11 9.06
N GLY A 77 1.86 3.70 9.46
CA GLY A 77 2.08 2.70 10.48
C GLY A 77 3.54 2.25 10.47
N ASN A 78 3.76 0.95 10.63
CA ASN A 78 5.10 0.39 10.68
C ASN A 78 5.57 0.02 9.28
N MET A 79 6.56 0.78 8.78
CA MET A 79 7.27 0.48 7.54
C MET A 79 8.58 -0.26 7.85
N ASN A 80 8.72 -1.45 7.30
CA ASN A 80 9.96 -2.23 7.32
C ASN A 80 10.51 -2.34 5.89
N VAL A 81 11.81 -2.16 5.73
CA VAL A 81 12.48 -2.29 4.44
C VAL A 81 13.64 -3.26 4.58
N VAL A 82 13.61 -4.34 3.82
CA VAL A 82 14.67 -5.35 3.81
C VAL A 82 15.52 -5.17 2.55
N MET A 83 16.82 -4.99 2.76
CA MET A 83 17.81 -4.84 1.69
C MET A 83 18.63 -6.12 1.55
N LYS A 84 18.90 -6.50 0.30
CA LYS A 84 19.98 -7.44 -0.06
C LYS A 84 21.04 -6.66 -0.84
N ASN A 85 21.14 -6.88 -2.15
CA ASN A 85 21.90 -6.01 -3.05
C ASN A 85 21.04 -4.81 -3.48
N LYS A 86 19.74 -5.06 -3.69
CA LYS A 86 18.67 -4.09 -3.96
C LYS A 86 17.58 -4.22 -2.89
N ILE A 87 16.49 -3.47 -3.01
CA ILE A 87 15.32 -3.61 -2.15
C ILE A 87 14.72 -4.99 -2.40
N PHE A 88 14.72 -5.84 -1.37
CA PHE A 88 14.06 -7.14 -1.44
C PHE A 88 12.58 -7.00 -1.07
N CYS A 89 12.26 -6.36 0.05
CA CYS A 89 10.87 -6.06 0.36
C CYS A 89 10.67 -4.72 1.05
N ILE A 90 9.48 -4.17 0.84
CA ILE A 90 8.90 -3.09 1.62
C ILE A 90 7.63 -3.61 2.23
N GLU A 91 7.54 -3.58 3.55
CA GLU A 91 6.34 -3.99 4.27
C GLU A 91 5.78 -2.81 5.02
N ILE A 92 4.53 -2.46 4.74
CA ILE A 92 3.81 -1.40 5.41
C ILE A 92 2.62 -2.05 6.10
N ASN A 93 2.68 -2.15 7.43
CA ASN A 93 1.51 -2.44 8.24
C ASN A 93 0.89 -1.10 8.65
N PHE A 94 -0.25 -0.73 8.08
CA PHE A 94 -0.85 0.59 8.23
C PHE A 94 -2.30 0.53 8.71
N ASP A 95 -2.68 1.59 9.42
CA ASP A 95 -4.08 1.98 9.62
C ASP A 95 -4.37 3.14 8.64
N PRO A 96 -5.34 3.00 7.72
CA PRO A 96 -5.64 4.05 6.78
C PRO A 96 -6.23 5.26 7.51
N THR A 97 -5.67 6.44 7.29
CA THR A 97 -6.23 7.70 7.80
C THR A 97 -6.58 8.62 6.62
N ILE A 98 -7.75 9.25 6.71
CA ILE A 98 -8.23 10.25 5.75
C ILE A 98 -8.40 11.56 6.51
N ASP A 99 -7.87 12.64 5.96
CA ASP A 99 -8.14 13.98 6.47
C ASP A 99 -9.62 14.33 6.20
N GLU A 100 -10.33 14.89 7.20
CA GLU A 100 -11.79 15.07 7.24
C GLU A 100 -12.45 15.42 5.89
N ASN A 101 -13.38 14.54 5.46
CA ASN A 101 -14.27 14.54 4.26
C ASN A 101 -13.90 13.59 3.09
N CYS A 102 -14.93 12.86 2.62
CA CYS A 102 -15.12 12.28 1.28
C CYS A 102 -14.14 11.23 0.70
N GLY A 103 -13.18 10.68 1.44
CA GLY A 103 -12.25 9.66 0.91
C GLY A 103 -12.77 8.20 0.82
N ILE A 104 -13.94 7.91 1.40
CA ILE A 104 -14.50 6.54 1.50
C ILE A 104 -14.67 5.84 0.13
N PRO A 105 -15.21 6.48 -0.92
CA PRO A 105 -15.35 5.84 -2.23
C PRO A 105 -14.01 5.40 -2.84
N ILE A 106 -12.95 6.17 -2.59
CA ILE A 106 -11.62 5.89 -3.15
C ILE A 106 -10.93 4.74 -2.43
N MET A 107 -11.22 4.53 -1.13
CA MET A 107 -10.75 3.33 -0.43
C MET A 107 -11.32 2.05 -1.08
N GLY A 108 -12.60 2.05 -1.45
CA GLY A 108 -13.22 0.93 -2.17
C GLY A 108 -12.58 0.67 -3.53
N GLU A 109 -12.20 1.72 -4.26
CA GLU A 109 -11.52 1.62 -5.55
C GLU A 109 -10.09 1.08 -5.45
N ILE A 110 -9.35 1.49 -4.41
CA ILE A 110 -8.02 0.93 -4.08
C ILE A 110 -8.18 -0.54 -3.72
N GLU A 111 -9.15 -0.88 -2.89
CA GLU A 111 -9.42 -2.25 -2.48
C GLU A 111 -9.75 -3.13 -3.68
N GLN A 112 -10.67 -2.70 -4.55
CA GLN A 112 -11.04 -3.43 -5.77
C GLN A 112 -9.84 -3.59 -6.70
N TYR A 113 -9.01 -2.55 -6.83
CA TYR A 113 -7.80 -2.63 -7.64
C TYR A 113 -6.79 -3.64 -7.07
N LEU A 114 -6.53 -3.60 -5.77
CA LEU A 114 -5.64 -4.54 -5.09
C LEU A 114 -6.16 -5.97 -5.20
N LYS A 115 -7.49 -6.18 -5.14
CA LYS A 115 -8.15 -7.47 -5.40
C LYS A 115 -8.00 -7.94 -6.86
N SER A 116 -7.89 -7.00 -7.81
CA SER A 116 -7.75 -7.31 -9.25
C SER A 116 -6.30 -7.50 -9.72
N CYS A 117 -5.34 -6.98 -8.96
CA CYS A 117 -3.96 -7.42 -9.09
C CYS A 117 -3.95 -8.87 -8.60
N ASP A 118 -3.60 -9.85 -9.45
CA ASP A 118 -3.45 -11.29 -9.13
C ASP A 118 -2.38 -11.61 -8.05
N ALA A 119 -2.13 -10.65 -7.16
CA ALA A 119 -1.51 -10.72 -5.85
C ALA A 119 -2.32 -11.63 -4.92
N LEU A 120 -2.25 -12.93 -5.19
CA LEU A 120 -2.82 -14.03 -4.41
C LEU A 120 -2.82 -13.77 -2.90
N PHE A 121 -4.03 -13.58 -2.37
CA PHE A 121 -4.41 -13.57 -0.96
C PHE A 121 -4.43 -14.99 -0.35
N PHE A 122 -3.55 -15.89 -0.80
CA PHE A 122 -3.53 -17.27 -0.35
C PHE A 122 -2.11 -17.75 -0.17
N MET A 123 -1.61 -17.69 1.08
CA MET A 123 -0.90 -18.78 1.76
C MET A 123 -0.77 -18.51 3.28
N THR A 124 -1.76 -19.03 4.04
CA THR A 124 -1.70 -19.59 5.43
C THR A 124 -1.21 -18.69 6.58
N TYR A 125 -1.93 -18.49 7.70
CA TYR A 125 -2.37 -19.49 8.70
C TYR A 125 -3.66 -19.09 9.49
N PHE A 126 -4.52 -20.11 9.70
CA PHE A 126 -5.44 -20.39 10.82
C PHE A 126 -5.92 -19.23 11.74
N VAL A 127 -6.89 -18.42 11.29
CA VAL A 127 -8.05 -18.01 12.12
C VAL A 127 -9.19 -17.59 11.18
N ASP A 128 -10.44 -17.89 11.55
CA ASP A 128 -11.72 -17.52 10.90
C ASP A 128 -12.00 -16.00 10.92
N ILE A 129 -10.99 -15.19 10.63
CA ILE A 129 -11.04 -13.73 10.46
C ILE A 129 -11.19 -13.38 8.97
N ASP A 130 -10.67 -14.26 8.11
CA ASP A 130 -10.73 -14.14 6.66
C ASP A 130 -12.17 -14.10 6.14
N ARG A 131 -13.08 -14.83 6.79
CA ARG A 131 -14.50 -14.85 6.44
C ARG A 131 -15.19 -13.51 6.70
N GLU A 132 -14.84 -12.80 7.77
CA GLU A 132 -15.48 -11.53 8.13
C GLU A 132 -14.94 -10.34 7.31
N ILE A 133 -13.64 -10.32 7.00
CA ILE A 133 -13.03 -9.31 6.12
C ILE A 133 -13.50 -9.51 4.66
N LEU A 134 -13.66 -10.74 4.21
CA LEU A 134 -14.17 -11.01 2.86
C LEU A 134 -15.69 -10.79 2.74
N GLN A 135 -16.41 -10.69 3.85
CA GLN A 135 -17.86 -10.41 3.90
C GLN A 135 -18.19 -8.94 4.21
N SER A 136 -17.18 -8.12 4.51
CA SER A 136 -17.34 -6.70 4.87
C SER A 136 -16.45 -5.82 3.99
N SER A 137 -16.90 -4.62 3.66
CA SER A 137 -16.07 -3.67 2.93
C SER A 137 -14.91 -3.15 3.79
N LEU A 138 -13.79 -2.73 3.19
CA LEU A 138 -12.67 -2.16 3.96
C LEU A 138 -13.10 -0.91 4.75
N SER A 139 -14.06 -0.14 4.22
CA SER A 139 -14.70 0.99 4.90
C SER A 139 -15.40 0.60 6.21
N GLU A 140 -15.90 -0.62 6.31
CA GLU A 140 -16.55 -1.16 7.53
C GLU A 140 -15.53 -1.83 8.47
N SER A 141 -14.30 -2.06 8.01
CA SER A 141 -13.26 -2.79 8.74
C SER A 141 -12.25 -1.90 9.47
N VAL A 142 -12.40 -0.57 9.38
CA VAL A 142 -11.45 0.42 9.94
C VAL A 142 -11.34 0.29 11.47
N ASP A 143 -12.48 0.19 12.18
CA ASP A 143 -12.50 0.03 13.64
C ASP A 143 -11.89 -1.30 14.12
N PHE A 144 -11.95 -2.33 13.28
CA PHE A 144 -11.39 -3.65 13.59
C PHE A 144 -9.86 -3.66 13.45
N MET A 145 -9.33 -3.08 12.38
CA MET A 145 -7.89 -2.92 12.15
C MET A 145 -7.22 -2.15 13.30
N TYR A 146 -7.86 -1.06 13.73
CA TYR A 146 -7.43 -0.27 14.88
C TYR A 146 -7.34 -1.09 16.18
N LYS A 147 -8.36 -1.89 16.51
CA LYS A 147 -8.36 -2.77 17.69
C LYS A 147 -7.27 -3.83 17.64
N ARG A 148 -6.97 -4.39 16.47
CA ARG A 148 -5.92 -5.41 16.30
C ARG A 148 -4.52 -4.86 16.52
N ASN A 149 -4.23 -3.65 16.02
CA ASN A 149 -2.93 -3.02 16.20
C ASN A 149 -2.67 -2.66 17.67
N MET A 150 -3.72 -2.42 18.44
CA MET A 150 -3.65 -2.24 19.89
C MET A 150 -3.34 -3.53 20.67
N ILE A 151 -3.80 -4.70 20.21
CA ILE A 151 -3.56 -6.00 20.87
C ILE A 151 -2.12 -6.50 20.66
N ARG A 152 -1.39 -5.97 19.66
CA ARG A 152 0.01 -6.34 19.37
C ARG A 152 1.06 -5.47 20.06
N LYS A 153 0.67 -4.57 20.97
CA LYS A 153 1.58 -3.88 21.90
C LYS A 153 1.68 -4.65 23.20
#